data_AF-A0A6C0CMM0-F1
#
_entry.id   AF-A0A6C0CMM0-F1
#
_cell.length_a   1.000
_cell.length_b   1.000
_cell.length_c   1.000
_cell.angle_alpha   90.00
_cell.angle_beta   90.00
_cell.angle_gamma   90.00
#
_symmetry.space_group_name_H-M   'P 1'
#
loop_
_entity.id
_entity.type
_entity.pdbx_description
1 polymer ?
#
loop_
_entity_poly.entity_id
_entity_poly.type
_entity_poly.pdbx_seq_one_letter_code
_entity_poly.pdbx_strand_id
1 'polypeptide(L)'
;MQQYRKLMNLSNNMWITIFDDPPAFVVKSPALAQLYYDRVIETGMLRRKPVVSKRRALVTPENLVGKEKKFYEGLLKEPDIDAQIMRLNESKNVSGRILDSLVTKFPKVSDVTYYVSNGAFYQTKPDNVNCIEVNLADSYTSHIKDYSKSCFDPFGRGHDILHTTKNGQKIPFSLCRFMFHRWAEKYCVYQFLNLHFEEVALLQRKDQQRLRMAKRKAPDA
;
A
#
# COMPACT_ATOMS: atom_id res chain seq x y z
N MET A 1 -10.99 -19.53 0.36
CA MET A 1 -11.85 -18.70 1.25
C MET A 1 -12.79 -17.86 0.39
N GLN A 2 -14.07 -18.23 0.32
CA GLN A 2 -15.10 -17.43 -0.34
C GLN A 2 -15.43 -16.20 0.54
N GLN A 3 -15.23 -14.99 0.02
CA GLN A 3 -15.61 -13.75 0.71
C GLN A 3 -17.08 -13.42 0.42
N TYR A 4 -17.94 -13.46 1.44
CA TYR A 4 -19.31 -13.00 1.33
C TYR A 4 -19.38 -11.48 1.50
N ARG A 5 -19.51 -10.75 0.38
CA ARG A 5 -19.83 -9.32 0.40
C ARG A 5 -21.34 -9.15 0.51
N LYS A 6 -21.86 -8.80 1.68
CA LYS A 6 -23.24 -8.35 1.82
C LYS A 6 -23.28 -6.83 1.78
N LEU A 7 -23.60 -6.27 0.61
CA LEU A 7 -23.86 -4.84 0.45
C LEU A 7 -25.28 -4.57 0.96
N MET A 8 -25.41 -3.81 2.05
CA MET A 8 -26.70 -3.26 2.47
C MET A 8 -26.80 -1.82 1.99
N ASN A 9 -27.69 -1.57 1.03
CA ASN A 9 -27.95 -0.25 0.48
C ASN A 9 -29.03 0.41 1.35
N LEU A 10 -28.64 1.34 2.21
CA LEU A 10 -29.53 1.97 3.20
C LEU A 10 -29.80 3.45 2.92
N SER A 11 -29.38 3.95 1.75
CA SER A 11 -29.75 5.23 1.09
C SER A 11 -28.60 5.66 0.17
N ASN A 12 -28.88 6.57 -0.77
CA ASN A 12 -28.04 6.97 -1.92
C ASN A 12 -26.59 7.42 -1.64
N ASN A 13 -26.11 7.42 -0.39
CA ASN A 13 -24.74 7.82 -0.03
C ASN A 13 -24.00 6.88 0.94
N MET A 14 -24.55 5.70 1.26
CA MET A 14 -23.98 4.81 2.28
C MET A 14 -23.51 3.47 1.69
N TRP A 15 -22.20 3.22 1.77
CA TRP A 15 -21.59 1.94 1.42
C TRP A 15 -20.96 1.34 2.68
N ILE A 16 -21.46 0.19 3.13
CA ILE A 16 -20.90 -0.54 4.26
C ILE A 16 -20.08 -1.70 3.71
N THR A 17 -18.78 -1.72 4.04
CA THR A 17 -17.92 -2.89 3.82
C THR A 17 -17.70 -3.57 5.16
N ILE A 18 -18.20 -4.79 5.30
CA ILE A 18 -17.96 -5.64 6.47
C ILE A 18 -16.78 -6.55 6.11
N PHE A 19 -15.70 -6.46 6.88
CA PHE A 19 -14.58 -7.40 6.80
C PHE A 19 -14.73 -8.46 7.89
N ASP A 20 -14.39 -9.71 7.59
CA ASP A 20 -14.44 -10.75 8.62
C ASP A 20 -13.36 -10.56 9.70
N ASP A 21 -13.80 -10.94 10.89
CA ASP A 21 -13.24 -10.93 12.23
C ASP A 21 -11.95 -10.13 12.58
N PRO A 22 -12.05 -9.06 13.41
CA PRO A 22 -13.28 -8.43 13.86
C PRO A 22 -13.78 -7.40 12.83
N PRO A 23 -15.11 -7.25 12.68
CA PRO A 23 -15.71 -6.36 11.71
C PRO A 23 -15.26 -4.91 11.91
N ALA A 24 -14.51 -4.40 10.94
CA ALA A 24 -14.11 -3.00 10.87
C ALA A 24 -15.00 -2.28 9.85
N PHE A 25 -15.63 -1.19 10.27
CA PHE A 25 -16.51 -0.37 9.44
C PHE A 25 -15.78 0.91 9.02
N VAL A 26 -15.93 1.31 7.76
CA VAL A 26 -15.43 2.59 7.22
C VAL A 26 -16.63 3.46 6.88
N VAL A 27 -16.79 4.58 7.58
CA VAL A 27 -17.90 5.53 7.38
C VAL A 27 -17.37 6.84 6.79
N LYS A 28 -18.09 7.45 5.84
CA LYS A 28 -17.66 8.67 5.12
C LYS A 28 -17.85 9.98 5.90
N SER A 29 -18.69 10.00 6.94
CA SER A 29 -18.99 11.20 7.73
C SER A 29 -18.83 10.90 9.22
N PRO A 30 -18.13 11.76 10.00
CA PRO A 30 -18.03 11.64 11.45
C PRO A 30 -19.40 11.66 12.15
N ALA A 31 -20.34 12.50 11.70
CA ALA A 31 -21.68 12.59 12.28
C ALA A 31 -22.51 11.32 12.03
N LEU A 32 -22.38 10.72 10.84
CA LEU A 32 -23.03 9.45 10.51
C LEU A 32 -22.36 8.26 11.21
N ALA A 33 -21.05 8.33 11.44
CA ALA A 33 -20.33 7.33 12.22
C ALA A 33 -20.83 7.31 13.67
N GLN A 34 -21.14 8.48 14.24
CA GLN A 34 -21.69 8.60 15.59
C GLN A 34 -23.13 8.08 15.68
N LEU A 35 -24.03 8.52 14.78
CA LEU A 35 -25.42 8.03 14.71
C LEU A 35 -25.53 6.50 14.55
N TYR A 36 -24.65 5.89 13.76
CA TYR A 36 -24.59 4.44 13.61
C TYR A 36 -23.97 3.76 14.84
N TYR A 37 -22.95 4.35 15.45
CA TYR A 37 -22.35 3.83 16.67
C TYR A 37 -23.37 3.75 17.81
N ASP A 38 -24.17 4.80 17.99
CA ASP A 38 -25.20 4.84 19.03
C ASP A 38 -26.24 3.73 18.79
N ARG A 39 -26.69 3.53 17.54
CA ARG A 39 -27.68 2.50 17.16
C ARG A 39 -27.14 1.05 17.23
N VAL A 40 -25.84 0.86 17.00
CA VAL A 40 -25.22 -0.48 17.01
C VAL A 40 -24.70 -0.88 18.39
N ILE A 41 -24.41 0.08 19.26
CA ILE A 41 -24.20 -0.17 20.70
C ILE A 41 -25.50 -0.61 21.37
N GLU A 42 -26.64 0.04 21.07
CA GLU A 42 -27.95 -0.36 21.58
C GLU A 42 -28.32 -1.81 21.25
N THR A 43 -27.82 -2.35 20.13
CA THR A 43 -28.07 -3.73 19.69
C THR A 43 -26.99 -4.73 20.10
N GLY A 44 -25.93 -4.30 20.81
CA GLY A 44 -24.87 -5.17 21.32
C GLY A 44 -23.94 -5.77 20.26
N MET A 45 -24.01 -5.33 19.00
CA MET A 45 -23.33 -5.97 17.86
C MET A 45 -21.87 -5.54 17.64
N LEU A 46 -21.36 -4.49 18.31
CA LEU A 46 -20.00 -3.98 18.10
C LEU A 46 -19.16 -3.96 19.38
N ARG A 47 -18.04 -4.69 19.37
CA ARG A 47 -17.03 -4.69 20.47
C ARG A 47 -15.94 -3.62 20.32
N ARG A 48 -15.91 -2.85 19.24
CA ARG A 48 -14.87 -1.82 18.99
C ARG A 48 -15.44 -0.56 18.35
N LYS A 49 -14.88 0.59 18.73
CA LYS A 49 -15.17 1.89 18.11
C LYS A 49 -14.86 1.84 16.60
N PRO A 50 -15.73 2.39 15.73
CA PRO A 50 -15.44 2.54 14.32
C PRO A 50 -14.19 3.40 14.12
N VAL A 51 -13.31 2.98 13.21
CA VAL A 51 -12.12 3.75 12.88
C VAL A 51 -12.51 4.74 11.80
N VAL A 52 -12.65 6.02 12.17
CA VAL A 52 -12.80 7.10 11.20
C VAL A 52 -11.43 7.33 10.55
N SER A 53 -11.22 6.82 9.34
CA SER A 53 -10.04 7.21 8.56
C SER A 53 -10.26 8.62 8.03
N LYS A 54 -9.48 9.60 8.51
CA LYS A 54 -9.38 10.88 7.80
C LYS A 54 -8.85 10.57 6.40
N ARG A 55 -9.65 10.82 5.35
CA ARG A 55 -9.11 10.80 3.98
C ARG A 55 -8.04 11.87 3.92
N ARG A 56 -6.87 11.51 3.37
CA ARG A 56 -5.82 12.49 3.13
C ARG A 56 -6.34 13.56 2.18
N ALA A 57 -5.94 14.81 2.42
CA ALA A 57 -6.26 15.90 1.54
C ALA A 57 -5.68 15.60 0.15
N LEU A 58 -6.53 15.68 -0.87
CA LEU A 58 -6.08 15.59 -2.26
C LEU A 58 -5.36 16.87 -2.61
N VAL A 59 -4.16 16.74 -3.14
CA VAL A 59 -3.35 17.84 -3.63
C VAL A 59 -3.51 17.91 -5.14
N THR A 60 -3.75 19.11 -5.66
CA THR A 60 -3.74 19.31 -7.11
C THR A 60 -2.30 19.42 -7.60
N PRO A 61 -1.98 18.99 -8.83
CA PRO A 61 -0.61 18.99 -9.34
C PRO A 61 0.13 20.34 -9.22
N GLU A 62 -0.60 21.46 -9.31
CA GLU A 62 -0.06 22.81 -9.25
C GLU A 62 0.47 23.16 -7.85
N ASN A 63 -0.03 22.48 -6.82
CA ASN A 63 0.34 22.67 -5.41
C ASN A 63 1.51 21.77 -4.97
N LEU A 64 2.05 20.94 -5.87
CA LEU A 64 3.24 20.14 -5.58
C LEU A 64 4.49 21.03 -5.55
N VAL A 65 5.42 20.69 -4.66
CA VAL A 65 6.68 21.44 -4.49
C VAL A 65 7.89 20.51 -4.51
N GLY A 66 9.07 21.07 -4.80
CA GLY A 66 10.35 20.38 -4.69
C GLY A 66 10.46 19.11 -5.53
N LYS A 67 10.83 18.00 -4.89
CA LYS A 67 11.04 16.69 -5.55
C LYS A 67 9.73 16.09 -6.08
N GLU A 68 8.63 16.24 -5.35
CA GLU A 68 7.32 15.68 -5.73
C GLU A 68 6.83 16.23 -7.06
N LYS A 69 6.96 17.55 -7.25
CA LYS A 69 6.64 18.21 -8.52
C LYS A 69 7.50 17.67 -9.66
N LYS A 70 8.81 17.58 -9.48
CA LYS A 70 9.73 17.04 -10.50
C LYS A 70 9.40 15.60 -10.89
N PHE A 71 9.05 14.76 -9.91
CA PHE A 71 8.66 13.38 -10.18
C PHE A 71 7.33 13.30 -10.94
N TYR A 72 6.32 14.07 -10.51
CA TYR A 72 5.05 14.13 -11.21
C TYR A 72 5.19 14.66 -12.65
N GLU A 73 6.02 15.68 -12.89
CA GLU A 73 6.28 16.19 -14.25
C GLU A 73 7.03 15.16 -15.11
N GLY A 74 7.95 14.40 -14.52
CA GLY A 74 8.62 13.28 -15.21
C GLY A 74 7.63 12.18 -15.59
N LEU A 75 6.72 11.85 -14.68
CA LEU A 75 5.65 10.87 -14.86
C LEU A 75 4.73 11.20 -16.05
N LEU A 76 4.39 12.48 -16.22
CA LEU A 76 3.54 12.93 -17.34
C LEU A 76 4.17 12.70 -18.73
N LYS A 77 5.49 12.51 -18.80
CA LYS A 77 6.21 12.22 -20.05
C LYS A 77 6.15 10.74 -20.43
N GLU A 78 5.67 9.89 -19.53
CA GLU A 78 5.65 8.46 -19.76
C GLU A 78 4.47 8.04 -20.64
N PRO A 79 4.69 7.04 -21.53
CA PRO A 79 3.58 6.42 -22.22
C PRO A 79 2.65 5.74 -21.21
N ASP A 80 1.35 5.79 -21.51
CA ASP A 80 0.30 5.04 -20.82
C ASP A 80 0.18 5.29 -19.31
N ILE A 81 0.58 6.46 -18.83
CA ILE A 81 0.51 6.80 -17.41
C ILE A 81 -0.92 6.66 -16.85
N ASP A 82 -1.93 7.09 -17.60
CA ASP A 82 -3.35 6.96 -17.23
C ASP A 82 -3.70 5.49 -16.91
N ALA A 83 -3.28 4.56 -17.78
CA ALA A 83 -3.52 3.14 -17.61
C ALA A 83 -2.72 2.56 -16.43
N GLN A 84 -1.48 3.00 -16.21
CA GLN A 84 -0.67 2.58 -15.07
C GLN A 84 -1.31 3.00 -13.74
N ILE A 85 -1.79 4.24 -13.64
CA ILE A 85 -2.48 4.75 -12.44
C ILE A 85 -3.78 3.98 -12.19
N MET A 86 -4.56 3.71 -13.25
CA MET A 86 -5.77 2.89 -13.13
C MET A 86 -5.47 1.49 -12.59
N ARG A 87 -4.47 0.79 -13.16
CA ARG A 87 -4.06 -0.54 -12.69
C ARG A 87 -3.62 -0.53 -11.22
N LEU A 88 -2.89 0.50 -10.80
CA LEU A 88 -2.48 0.64 -9.40
C LEU A 88 -3.70 0.73 -8.46
N ASN A 89 -4.73 1.47 -8.86
CA ASN A 89 -5.95 1.65 -8.09
C ASN A 89 -6.86 0.41 -8.10
N GLU A 90 -6.90 -0.34 -9.20
CA GLU A 90 -7.74 -1.54 -9.37
C GLU A 90 -7.11 -2.82 -8.78
N SER A 91 -5.78 -2.85 -8.67
CA SER A 91 -5.07 -4.02 -8.17
C SER A 91 -5.54 -4.39 -6.75
N LYS A 92 -5.92 -5.66 -6.57
CA LYS A 92 -6.13 -6.29 -5.25
C LYS A 92 -4.77 -6.39 -4.57
N ASN A 93 -4.34 -5.26 -4.04
CA ASN A 93 -2.97 -5.05 -3.59
C ASN A 93 -2.63 -5.99 -2.45
N VAL A 94 -1.45 -6.61 -2.55
CA VAL A 94 -0.70 -7.08 -1.39
C VAL A 94 -0.70 -5.96 -0.37
N SER A 95 -1.01 -6.29 0.90
CA SER A 95 -1.08 -5.24 1.91
C SER A 95 0.25 -4.49 2.01
N GLY A 96 0.20 -3.16 2.14
CA GLY A 96 1.42 -2.36 2.29
C GLY A 96 2.30 -2.81 3.46
N ARG A 97 1.74 -3.48 4.49
CA ARG A 97 2.49 -4.08 5.60
C ARG A 97 3.32 -5.30 5.20
N ILE A 98 2.81 -6.11 4.28
CA ILE A 98 3.54 -7.27 3.74
C ILE A 98 4.69 -6.76 2.89
N LEU A 99 4.43 -5.79 1.99
CA LEU A 99 5.48 -5.15 1.19
C LEU A 99 6.54 -4.49 2.07
N ASP A 100 6.14 -3.68 3.05
CA ASP A 100 7.07 -3.08 4.03
C ASP A 100 7.90 -4.14 4.76
N SER A 101 7.28 -5.24 5.21
CA SER A 101 8.02 -6.31 5.89
C SER A 101 8.99 -7.01 4.94
N LEU A 102 8.60 -7.23 3.69
CA LEU A 102 9.46 -7.78 2.64
C LEU A 102 10.69 -6.91 2.38
N VAL A 103 10.55 -5.59 2.35
CA VAL A 103 11.67 -4.71 1.96
C VAL A 103 12.50 -4.22 3.15
N THR A 104 11.96 -4.20 4.37
CA THR A 104 12.66 -3.67 5.56
C THR A 104 13.09 -4.70 6.60
N LYS A 105 12.43 -5.87 6.65
CA LYS A 105 12.65 -6.88 7.71
C LYS A 105 13.14 -8.20 7.16
N PHE A 106 12.50 -8.69 6.11
CA PHE A 106 12.85 -9.96 5.49
C PHE A 106 14.34 -10.03 5.08
N PRO A 107 14.95 -8.97 4.50
CA PRO A 107 16.35 -9.01 4.11
C PRO A 107 17.34 -9.00 5.28
N LYS A 108 16.87 -8.81 6.52
CA LYS A 108 17.70 -8.86 7.73
C LYS A 108 17.79 -10.27 8.31
N VAL A 109 16.84 -11.14 7.96
CA VAL A 109 16.78 -12.53 8.41
C VAL A 109 17.18 -13.51 7.31
N SER A 110 17.11 -13.06 6.05
CA SER A 110 17.49 -13.80 4.86
C SER A 110 18.30 -12.86 3.97
N ASP A 111 19.42 -13.31 3.42
CA ASP A 111 20.06 -12.54 2.34
C ASP A 111 19.19 -12.66 1.08
N VAL A 112 18.73 -11.53 0.55
CA VAL A 112 17.80 -11.48 -0.56
C VAL A 112 18.49 -10.87 -1.76
N THR A 113 19.14 -11.73 -2.52
CA THR A 113 19.76 -11.41 -3.80
C THR A 113 19.17 -12.31 -4.89
N TYR A 114 18.77 -11.71 -6.00
CA TYR A 114 18.22 -12.41 -7.16
C TYR A 114 18.52 -11.64 -8.45
N TYR A 115 18.15 -12.19 -9.59
CA TYR A 115 18.50 -11.66 -10.91
C TYR A 115 17.25 -11.30 -11.70
N VAL A 116 17.31 -10.19 -12.44
CA VAL A 116 16.23 -9.70 -13.29
C VAL A 116 16.73 -9.44 -14.70
N SER A 117 16.01 -9.91 -15.71
CA SER A 117 16.28 -9.60 -17.11
C SER A 117 14.98 -9.47 -17.90
N ASN A 118 14.79 -8.34 -18.59
CA ASN A 118 13.61 -8.08 -19.43
C ASN A 118 12.26 -8.38 -18.75
N GLY A 119 12.13 -8.05 -17.45
CA GLY A 119 10.93 -8.30 -16.66
C GLY A 119 10.76 -9.74 -16.15
N ALA A 120 11.71 -10.63 -16.45
CA ALA A 120 11.77 -11.98 -15.90
C ALA A 120 12.64 -12.03 -14.63
N PHE A 121 12.17 -12.81 -13.66
CA PHE A 121 12.77 -13.03 -12.36
C PHE A 121 13.52 -14.37 -12.33
N TYR A 122 14.71 -14.40 -11.72
CA TYR A 122 15.52 -15.60 -11.55
C TYR A 122 16.14 -15.63 -10.14
N GLN A 123 15.95 -16.72 -9.40
CA GLN A 123 16.59 -16.88 -8.07
C GLN A 123 18.11 -17.02 -8.18
N THR A 124 18.58 -17.70 -9.23
CA THR A 124 20.00 -17.88 -9.53
C THR A 124 20.32 -17.25 -10.87
N LYS A 125 21.57 -16.82 -11.07
CA LYS A 125 21.99 -16.21 -12.33
C LYS A 125 21.87 -17.24 -13.46
N PRO A 126 21.04 -17.00 -14.50
CA PRO A 126 20.99 -17.85 -15.68
C PRO A 126 22.25 -17.69 -16.55
N ASP A 127 22.66 -18.78 -17.20
CA ASP A 127 23.76 -18.76 -18.16
C ASP A 127 23.38 -17.97 -19.42
N ASN A 128 24.32 -17.20 -19.95
CA ASN A 128 24.19 -16.46 -21.22
C ASN A 128 23.03 -15.44 -21.30
N VAL A 129 22.44 -15.04 -20.18
CA VAL A 129 21.46 -13.96 -20.13
C VAL A 129 22.06 -12.77 -19.39
N ASN A 130 21.96 -11.59 -20.00
CA ASN A 130 22.35 -10.35 -19.32
C ASN A 130 21.31 -10.03 -18.24
N CYS A 131 21.72 -10.15 -16.98
CA CYS A 131 20.86 -9.92 -15.83
C CYS A 131 21.39 -8.78 -14.97
N ILE A 132 20.46 -8.03 -14.39
CA ILE A 132 20.73 -7.13 -13.28
C ILE A 132 20.65 -7.96 -12.00
N GLU A 133 21.71 -7.92 -11.20
CA GLU A 133 21.68 -8.43 -9.84
C GLU A 133 20.96 -7.44 -8.93
N VAL A 134 20.04 -7.95 -8.11
CA VAL A 134 19.19 -7.17 -7.22
C VAL A 134 19.39 -7.67 -5.81
N ASN A 135 20.19 -6.95 -5.02
CA ASN A 135 20.10 -7.03 -3.57
C ASN A 135 18.88 -6.20 -3.12
N LEU A 136 17.88 -6.84 -2.55
CA LEU A 136 16.59 -6.21 -2.26
C LEU A 136 16.72 -5.08 -1.22
N ALA A 137 17.52 -5.30 -0.18
CA ALA A 137 17.70 -4.34 0.91
C ALA A 137 18.39 -3.07 0.42
N ASP A 138 19.48 -3.25 -0.32
CA ASP A 138 20.30 -2.15 -0.84
C ASP A 138 19.56 -1.39 -1.92
N SER A 139 18.90 -2.10 -2.84
CA SER A 139 18.06 -1.49 -3.88
C SER A 139 16.97 -0.62 -3.26
N TYR A 140 16.21 -1.14 -2.28
CA TYR A 140 15.19 -0.38 -1.58
C TYR A 140 15.76 0.84 -0.83
N THR A 141 16.87 0.66 -0.12
CA THR A 141 17.52 1.73 0.65
C THR A 141 18.05 2.85 -0.24
N SER A 142 18.64 2.51 -1.39
CA SER A 142 19.07 3.49 -2.39
C SER A 142 17.90 4.33 -2.88
N HIS A 143 16.79 3.68 -3.25
CA HIS A 143 15.60 4.40 -3.72
C HIS A 143 14.98 5.28 -2.63
N ILE A 144 14.93 4.85 -1.36
CA ILE A 144 14.51 5.74 -0.28
C ILE A 144 15.38 7.00 -0.20
N LYS A 145 16.70 6.89 -0.38
CA LYS A 145 17.61 8.06 -0.33
C LYS A 145 17.35 9.02 -1.49
N ASP A 146 17.13 8.48 -2.69
CA ASP A 146 16.91 9.27 -3.90
C ASP A 146 15.57 10.02 -3.85
N TYR A 147 14.51 9.29 -3.51
CA TYR A 147 13.14 9.78 -3.57
C TYR A 147 12.66 10.44 -2.27
N SER A 148 13.23 10.09 -1.11
CA SER A 148 12.67 10.31 0.24
C SER A 148 11.41 9.49 0.53
N LYS A 149 11.10 9.28 1.82
CA LYS A 149 9.92 8.48 2.24
C LYS A 149 8.58 9.10 1.83
N SER A 150 8.50 10.42 1.61
CA SER A 150 7.24 11.05 1.16
C SER A 150 6.93 10.77 -0.31
N CYS A 151 7.95 10.40 -1.10
CA CYS A 151 7.84 10.10 -2.53
C CYS A 151 8.06 8.61 -2.85
N PHE A 152 8.36 7.77 -1.86
CA PHE A 152 8.63 6.34 -2.07
C PHE A 152 8.32 5.54 -0.79
N ASP A 153 7.13 4.95 -0.72
CA ASP A 153 6.65 4.19 0.44
C ASP A 153 5.48 3.26 0.05
N PRO A 154 5.51 1.95 0.40
CA PRO A 154 4.39 1.03 0.15
C PRO A 154 3.10 1.42 0.88
N PHE A 155 3.17 2.15 2.00
CA PHE A 155 1.99 2.67 2.71
C PHE A 155 1.44 3.96 2.13
N GLY A 156 2.20 4.58 1.25
CA GLY A 156 1.82 5.82 0.60
C GLY A 156 1.72 7.01 1.54
N ARG A 157 2.58 7.15 2.56
CA ARG A 157 2.44 8.20 3.60
C ARG A 157 2.55 9.65 3.08
N GLY A 158 2.86 9.86 1.80
CA GLY A 158 2.88 11.18 1.15
C GLY A 158 1.51 11.66 0.66
N HIS A 159 1.55 12.65 -0.23
CA HIS A 159 0.37 13.27 -0.80
C HIS A 159 -0.36 12.36 -1.80
N ASP A 160 -1.69 12.36 -1.72
CA ASP A 160 -2.55 11.82 -2.76
C ASP A 160 -2.81 12.95 -3.78
N ILE A 161 -2.47 12.72 -5.05
CA ILE A 161 -2.57 13.67 -6.14
C ILE A 161 -3.85 13.40 -6.94
N LEU A 162 -4.54 14.47 -7.33
CA LEU A 162 -5.64 14.38 -8.29
C LEU A 162 -5.12 14.52 -9.73
N HIS A 163 -4.83 13.39 -10.37
CA HIS A 163 -4.35 13.35 -11.75
C HIS A 163 -5.49 13.56 -12.74
N THR A 164 -5.28 14.40 -13.76
CA THR A 164 -6.23 14.56 -14.87
C THR A 164 -5.69 13.80 -16.07
N THR A 165 -6.43 12.76 -16.49
CA THR A 165 -6.11 11.93 -17.65
C THR A 165 -6.31 12.68 -18.96
N LYS A 166 -5.86 12.08 -20.08
CA LYS A 166 -6.03 12.65 -21.42
C LYS A 166 -7.49 12.88 -21.82
N ASN A 167 -8.42 12.08 -21.30
CA ASN A 167 -9.86 12.24 -21.53
C ASN A 167 -10.57 13.16 -20.51
N GLY A 168 -9.81 13.85 -19.65
CA GLY A 168 -10.35 14.79 -18.65
C GLY A 168 -10.89 14.15 -17.37
N GLN A 169 -10.79 12.82 -17.22
CA GLN A 169 -11.15 12.13 -15.98
C GLN A 169 -10.15 12.46 -14.87
N LYS A 170 -10.67 12.70 -13.66
CA LYS A 170 -9.84 12.94 -12.48
C LYS A 170 -9.68 11.67 -11.65
N ILE A 171 -8.44 11.21 -11.49
CA ILE A 171 -8.10 9.98 -10.79
C ILE A 171 -7.21 10.32 -9.60
N PRO A 172 -7.68 10.09 -8.35
CA PRO A 172 -6.82 10.23 -7.20
C PRO A 172 -5.82 9.07 -7.15
N PHE A 173 -4.55 9.37 -6.90
CA PHE A 173 -3.53 8.35 -6.68
C PHE A 173 -2.44 8.85 -5.74
N SER A 174 -1.75 7.93 -5.07
CA SER A 174 -0.64 8.26 -4.18
C SER A 174 0.67 8.23 -4.96
N LEU A 175 1.36 9.37 -5.09
CA LEU A 175 2.62 9.44 -5.84
C LEU A 175 3.67 8.48 -5.27
N CYS A 176 3.80 8.43 -3.94
CA CYS A 176 4.75 7.55 -3.29
C CYS A 176 4.44 6.06 -3.46
N ARG A 177 3.16 5.68 -3.48
CA ARG A 177 2.80 4.29 -3.81
C ARG A 177 3.11 4.00 -5.26
N PHE A 178 2.78 4.91 -6.17
CA PHE A 178 3.05 4.73 -7.58
C PHE A 178 4.55 4.52 -7.85
N MET A 179 5.40 5.37 -7.29
CA MET A 179 6.86 5.23 -7.43
C MET A 179 7.38 3.93 -6.81
N PHE A 180 6.87 3.55 -5.64
CA PHE A 180 7.19 2.25 -5.04
C PHE A 180 6.79 1.08 -5.93
N HIS A 181 5.57 1.11 -6.48
CA HIS A 181 5.05 0.06 -7.36
C HIS A 181 5.86 -0.07 -8.64
N ARG A 182 6.27 1.04 -9.26
CA ARG A 182 7.12 1.00 -10.46
C ARG A 182 8.49 0.41 -10.19
N TRP A 183 9.10 0.75 -9.06
CA TRP A 183 10.31 0.09 -8.63
C TRP A 183 10.07 -1.42 -8.42
N ALA A 184 9.00 -1.78 -7.71
CA ALA A 184 8.68 -3.17 -7.43
C ALA A 184 8.41 -3.99 -8.70
N GLU A 185 7.78 -3.43 -9.73
CA GLU A 185 7.60 -4.06 -11.04
C GLU A 185 8.94 -4.20 -11.78
N LYS A 186 9.71 -3.11 -11.88
CA LYS A 186 11.00 -3.08 -12.58
C LYS A 186 11.97 -4.12 -12.04
N TYR A 187 11.99 -4.30 -10.72
CA TYR A 187 12.87 -5.24 -10.04
C TYR A 187 12.17 -6.54 -9.66
N CYS A 188 11.01 -6.87 -10.23
CA CYS A 188 10.30 -8.13 -10.00
C CYS A 188 10.06 -8.50 -8.52
N VAL A 189 9.86 -7.50 -7.66
CA VAL A 189 9.66 -7.67 -6.22
C VAL A 189 8.38 -8.45 -5.91
N TYR A 190 7.34 -8.31 -6.75
CA TYR A 190 6.10 -9.08 -6.60
C TYR A 190 6.29 -10.56 -6.90
N GLN A 191 7.10 -10.91 -7.89
CA GLN A 191 7.43 -12.28 -8.25
C GLN A 191 8.20 -12.94 -7.11
N PHE A 192 9.21 -12.24 -6.57
CA PHE A 192 9.91 -12.69 -5.37
C PHE A 192 8.94 -12.88 -4.20
N LEU A 193 8.07 -11.90 -3.95
CA LEU A 193 7.08 -12.00 -2.87
C LEU A 193 6.17 -13.21 -3.04
N ASN A 194 5.69 -13.50 -4.25
CA ASN A 194 4.79 -14.63 -4.49
C ASN A 194 5.44 -15.97 -4.11
N LEU A 195 6.75 -16.11 -4.31
CA LEU A 195 7.50 -17.29 -3.91
C LEU A 195 7.70 -17.38 -2.38
N HIS A 196 7.88 -16.24 -1.72
CA HIS A 196 8.22 -16.16 -0.29
C HIS A 196 7.07 -15.63 0.58
N PHE A 197 5.83 -15.64 0.08
CA PHE A 197 4.72 -14.91 0.69
C PHE A 197 4.45 -15.35 2.13
N GLU A 198 4.43 -16.66 2.37
CA GLU A 198 4.15 -17.24 3.68
C GLU A 198 5.22 -16.88 4.72
N GLU A 199 6.49 -16.88 4.32
CA GLU A 199 7.61 -16.53 5.19
C GLU A 199 7.54 -15.06 5.60
N VAL A 200 7.31 -14.17 4.62
CA VAL A 200 7.14 -12.74 4.85
C VAL A 200 5.92 -12.47 5.73
N ALA A 201 4.80 -13.15 5.47
CA ALA A 201 3.57 -13.01 6.25
C ALA A 201 3.75 -13.50 7.69
N LEU A 202 4.47 -14.61 7.91
CA LEU A 202 4.80 -15.09 9.24
C LEU A 202 5.67 -14.10 10.02
N LEU A 203 6.71 -13.57 9.38
CA LEU A 203 7.57 -12.55 9.98
C LEU A 203 6.77 -11.31 10.38
N GLN A 204 5.89 -10.86 9.49
CA GLN A 204 5.00 -9.71 9.72
C GLN A 204 4.07 -9.93 10.91
N ARG A 205 3.46 -11.12 11.03
CA ARG A 205 2.57 -11.48 12.16
C ARG A 205 3.32 -11.52 13.48
N LYS A 206 4.50 -12.15 13.52
CA LYS A 206 5.36 -12.23 14.73
C LYS A 206 5.73 -10.84 15.23
N ASP A 207 6.08 -9.93 14.32
CA ASP A 207 6.43 -8.55 14.68
C ASP A 207 5.22 -7.80 15.27
N GLN A 208 4.04 -7.94 14.67
CA GLN A 208 2.81 -7.34 15.21
C GLN A 208 2.46 -7.89 16.61
N GLN A 209 2.62 -9.19 16.84
CA GLN A 209 2.40 -9.80 18.13
C GLN A 209 3.38 -9.25 19.18
N ARG A 210 4.67 -9.15 18.84
CA ARG A 210 5.70 -8.57 19.70
C ARG A 210 5.35 -7.13 20.10
N LEU A 211 4.96 -6.29 19.14
CA LEU A 211 4.57 -4.90 19.39
C LEU A 211 3.34 -4.79 20.30
N ARG A 212 2.35 -5.68 20.13
CA ARG A 212 1.16 -5.73 21.01
C ARG A 212 1.53 -6.12 22.43
N MET A 213 2.41 -7.10 22.61
CA MET A 213 2.86 -7.54 23.92
C MET A 213 3.69 -6.48 24.63
N ALA A 214 4.57 -5.77 23.90
CA ALA A 214 5.34 -4.65 24.45
C ALA A 214 4.44 -3.52 24.97
N LYS A 215 3.42 -3.13 24.20
CA LYS A 215 2.44 -2.10 24.61
C LYS A 215 1.64 -2.49 25.86
N ARG A 216 1.34 -3.77 26.06
CA ARG A 216 0.65 -4.25 27.26
C ARG A 216 1.52 -4.21 28.51
N LYS A 217 2.85 -4.30 28.36
CA LYS A 217 3.81 -4.28 29.47
C LYS A 217 4.25 -2.87 29.87
N ALA A 218 3.94 -1.86 29.08
CA ALA A 218 4.10 -0.46 29.43
C ALA A 218 2.73 0.11 29.83
N PRO A 219 2.25 -0.09 31.08
CA PRO A 219 1.15 0.70 31.59
C PRO A 219 1.59 2.17 31.61
N ASP A 220 0.65 3.06 31.27
CA ASP A 220 0.87 4.49 31.05
C ASP A 220 1.80 5.11 32.10
N ALA A 221 2.97 5.57 31.63
CA ALA A 221 3.90 6.43 32.36
C ALA A 221 3.61 7.90 32.00
#